data_AF-A0A0B1R480-F1
#
_entry.id   AF-A0A0B1R480-F1
#
_cell.length_a   1.000
_cell.length_b   1.000
_cell.length_c   1.000
_cell.angle_alpha   90.00
_cell.angle_beta   90.00
_cell.angle_gamma   90.00
#
_symmetry.space_group_name_H-M   'P 1'
#
loop_
_entity.id
_entity.type
_entity.pdbx_description
1 polymer ?
#
loop_
_entity_poly.entity_id
_entity_poly.type
_entity_poly.pdbx_seq_one_letter_code
_entity_poly.pdbx_strand_id
1 'polypeptide(L)'
;MTRALLLAIGLVMAVPVGAATSTGSIAVTLTLFSRCDISRQNEQTLPSIDCGRHFSAQPRVTESILKKSAKRQVASRLVTVEW
;
A
#
# COMPACT_ATOMS: atom_id res chain seq x y z
N MET A 1 33.04 -23.55 51.97
CA MET A 1 31.60 -23.91 51.92
C MET A 1 30.70 -22.73 51.52
N THR A 2 30.94 -21.51 52.02
CA THR A 2 30.10 -20.32 51.78
C THR A 2 30.08 -19.80 50.34
N ARG A 3 31.19 -19.89 49.60
CA ARG A 3 31.28 -19.38 48.21
C ARG A 3 30.38 -20.11 47.22
N ALA A 4 30.28 -21.43 47.33
CA ALA A 4 29.39 -22.23 46.48
C ALA A 4 27.92 -21.96 46.79
N LEU A 5 27.60 -21.72 48.08
CA LEU A 5 26.27 -21.33 48.53
C LEU A 5 25.87 -19.97 47.96
N LEU A 6 26.79 -18.99 47.99
CA LEU A 6 26.57 -17.66 47.43
C LEU A 6 26.38 -17.69 45.91
N LEU A 7 27.13 -18.54 45.19
CA LEU A 7 26.95 -18.73 43.74
C LEU A 7 25.61 -19.40 43.40
N ALA A 8 25.19 -20.41 44.17
CA ALA A 8 23.89 -21.05 43.98
C ALA A 8 22.73 -20.08 44.23
N ILE A 9 22.82 -19.25 45.27
CA ILE A 9 21.82 -18.20 45.56
C ILE A 9 21.82 -17.13 44.45
N GLY A 10 22.99 -16.74 43.94
CA GLY A 10 23.10 -15.81 42.83
C GLY A 10 22.48 -16.34 41.53
N LEU A 11 22.63 -17.64 41.25
CA LEU A 11 22.04 -18.29 40.08
C LEU A 11 20.52 -18.40 40.16
N VAL A 12 19.97 -18.66 41.35
CA VAL A 12 18.51 -18.74 41.59
C VAL A 12 17.83 -17.38 41.42
N MET A 13 18.56 -16.28 41.62
CA MET A 13 18.06 -14.91 41.43
C MET A 13 18.20 -14.40 40.00
N ALA A 14 18.80 -15.17 39.09
CA ALA A 14 18.71 -14.92 37.64
C ALA A 14 17.31 -15.36 37.17
N VAL A 15 16.29 -14.64 37.65
CA VAL A 15 14.93 -14.70 37.13
C VAL A 15 15.03 -14.54 35.62
N PRO A 16 14.40 -15.41 34.80
CA PRO A 16 14.40 -15.20 33.36
C PRO A 16 13.83 -13.80 33.14
N VAL A 17 14.64 -12.90 32.57
CA VAL A 17 14.18 -11.60 32.10
C VAL A 17 13.13 -11.95 31.07
N GLY A 18 11.87 -12.00 31.51
CA GLY A 18 10.75 -12.38 30.67
C GLY A 18 10.82 -11.46 29.48
N ALA A 19 11.06 -12.03 28.29
CA ALA A 19 11.09 -11.26 27.07
C ALA A 19 9.80 -10.43 27.06
N ALA A 20 9.94 -9.09 27.16
CA ALA A 20 8.82 -8.19 27.09
C ALA A 20 8.26 -8.31 25.68
N THR A 21 7.33 -9.25 25.51
CA THR A 21 6.64 -9.49 24.25
C THR A 21 5.46 -8.54 24.24
N SER A 22 5.56 -7.49 23.44
CA SER A 22 4.39 -6.69 23.11
C SER A 22 3.51 -7.57 22.23
N THR A 23 2.52 -8.23 22.85
CA THR A 23 1.52 -9.01 22.14
C THR A 23 0.31 -8.12 21.88
N GLY A 24 -0.25 -8.22 20.69
CA GLY A 24 -1.38 -7.44 20.23
C GLY A 24 -1.98 -8.06 18.99
N SER A 25 -3.20 -7.68 18.64
CA SER A 25 -3.85 -8.12 17.40
C SER A 25 -3.92 -6.96 16.41
N ILE A 26 -3.61 -7.25 15.15
CA ILE A 26 -3.82 -6.31 14.05
C ILE A 26 -5.05 -6.78 13.32
N ALA A 27 -6.15 -6.05 13.45
CA ALA A 27 -7.34 -6.28 12.63
C ALA A 27 -7.12 -5.63 11.26
N VAL A 28 -7.01 -6.46 10.22
CA VAL A 28 -6.94 -5.99 8.82
C VAL A 28 -8.25 -6.39 8.13
N THR A 29 -8.83 -5.45 7.40
CA THR A 29 -9.98 -5.71 6.53
C THR A 29 -9.56 -5.52 5.08
N LEU A 30 -9.70 -6.57 4.27
CA LEU A 30 -9.49 -6.50 2.83
C LEU A 30 -10.83 -6.25 2.13
N THR A 31 -10.93 -5.11 1.45
CA THR A 31 -12.12 -4.79 0.65
C THR A 31 -11.81 -5.05 -0.82
N LEU A 32 -12.54 -5.99 -1.43
CA LEU A 32 -12.46 -6.29 -2.85
C LEU A 32 -13.57 -5.51 -3.57
N PHE A 33 -13.18 -4.55 -4.39
CA PHE A 33 -14.12 -3.85 -5.26
C PHE A 33 -14.40 -4.69 -6.52
N SER A 34 -15.63 -4.63 -7.01
CA SER A 34 -16.00 -5.24 -8.30
C SER A 34 -15.22 -4.60 -9.45
N ARG A 35 -15.27 -5.22 -10.64
CA ARG A 35 -14.66 -4.66 -11.85
C ARG A 35 -15.18 -3.25 -12.10
N CYS A 36 -14.29 -2.31 -12.44
CA CYS A 36 -14.67 -0.97 -12.87
C CYS A 36 -15.16 -1.00 -14.32
N ASP A 37 -16.16 -0.19 -14.63
CA ASP A 37 -16.53 0.12 -16.01
C ASP A 37 -15.59 1.21 -16.53
N ILE A 38 -15.01 0.98 -17.71
CA ILE A 38 -14.12 1.92 -18.37
C ILE A 38 -14.70 2.22 -19.73
N SER A 39 -15.16 3.46 -19.92
CA SER A 39 -15.75 3.91 -21.16
C SER A 39 -14.98 5.10 -21.73
N ARG A 40 -14.80 5.09 -23.05
CA ARG A 40 -14.20 6.20 -23.80
C ARG A 40 -15.18 6.63 -24.88
N GLN A 41 -15.89 7.73 -24.64
CA GLN A 41 -16.88 8.25 -25.60
C GLN A 41 -16.22 8.81 -26.87
N ASN A 42 -15.02 9.39 -26.73
CA ASN A 42 -14.25 9.91 -27.86
C ASN A 42 -12.73 9.85 -27.58
N GLU A 43 -11.93 9.76 -28.64
CA GLU A 43 -10.47 9.76 -28.61
C GLU A 43 -9.90 11.04 -27.95
N GLN A 44 -10.61 12.17 -28.05
CA GLN A 44 -10.17 13.46 -27.47
C GLN A 44 -10.51 13.65 -25.98
N THR A 45 -11.30 12.75 -25.38
CA THR A 45 -11.73 12.87 -23.97
C THR A 45 -10.99 11.90 -23.06
N LEU A 46 -10.84 12.29 -21.78
CA LEU A 46 -10.40 11.36 -20.74
C LEU A 46 -11.36 10.17 -20.66
N PRO A 47 -10.87 8.96 -20.38
CA PRO A 47 -11.74 7.83 -20.11
C PRO A 47 -12.59 8.14 -18.88
N SER A 48 -13.88 7.83 -18.97
CA SER A 48 -14.74 7.75 -17.80
C SER A 48 -14.53 6.39 -17.17
N ILE A 49 -14.22 6.38 -15.87
CA ILE A 49 -14.03 5.14 -15.11
C ILE A 49 -15.02 5.20 -13.96
N ASP A 50 -15.85 4.16 -13.80
CA ASP A 50 -16.77 4.01 -12.68
C ASP A 50 -16.48 2.69 -11.97
N CYS A 51 -15.92 2.76 -10.77
CA CYS A 51 -15.66 1.61 -9.91
C CYS A 51 -16.81 1.33 -8.93
N GLY A 52 -18.06 1.51 -9.38
CA GLY A 52 -19.26 1.37 -8.52
C GLY A 52 -19.45 2.56 -7.58
N ARG A 53 -18.96 3.75 -7.96
CA ARG A 53 -18.94 4.99 -7.16
C ARG A 53 -18.25 4.87 -5.81
N HIS A 54 -17.40 3.84 -5.62
CA HIS A 54 -16.59 3.69 -4.42
C HIS A 54 -15.40 4.64 -4.48
N PHE A 55 -15.41 5.70 -3.67
CA PHE A 55 -14.37 6.74 -3.67
C PHE A 55 -12.95 6.16 -3.44
N SER A 56 -12.81 5.19 -2.56
CA SER A 56 -11.53 4.51 -2.28
C SER A 56 -11.03 3.60 -3.41
N ALA A 57 -11.88 3.31 -4.40
CA ALA A 57 -11.53 2.51 -5.58
C ALA A 57 -11.45 3.36 -6.85
N GLN A 58 -11.91 4.60 -6.79
CA GLN A 58 -12.00 5.50 -7.93
C GLN A 58 -10.60 6.00 -8.29
N PRO A 59 -10.06 5.65 -9.47
CA PRO A 59 -8.72 6.05 -9.81
C PRO A 59 -8.63 7.54 -10.10
N ARG A 60 -7.46 8.09 -9.87
CA ARG A 60 -7.08 9.41 -10.38
C ARG A 60 -6.72 9.27 -11.86
N VAL A 61 -7.41 10.03 -12.70
CA VAL A 61 -7.13 10.10 -14.14
C VAL A 61 -6.47 11.44 -14.45
N THR A 62 -5.30 11.39 -15.07
CA THR A 62 -4.56 12.60 -15.49
C THR A 62 -4.21 12.56 -16.97
N GLU A 63 -4.02 13.74 -17.54
CA GLU A 63 -3.60 13.94 -18.93
C GLU A 63 -2.33 14.78 -18.97
N SER A 64 -1.39 14.40 -19.83
CA SER A 64 -0.28 15.24 -20.23
C SER A 64 -0.09 15.23 -21.74
N ILE A 65 0.19 16.41 -22.31
CA ILE A 65 0.53 16.55 -23.73
C ILE A 65 2.02 16.30 -23.87
N LEU A 66 2.40 15.25 -24.59
CA LEU A 66 3.80 14.96 -24.88
C LEU A 66 4.29 15.91 -25.97
N LYS A 67 5.51 16.43 -25.80
CA LYS A 67 6.15 17.28 -26.80
C LYS A 67 6.20 16.59 -28.15
N LYS A 68 5.86 17.34 -29.20
CA LYS A 68 5.91 16.90 -30.59
C LYS A 68 7.34 16.45 -30.92
N SER A 69 7.52 15.15 -31.15
CA SER A 69 8.78 14.62 -31.68
C SER A 69 8.89 14.98 -33.16
N ALA A 70 10.08 15.32 -33.65
CA ALA A 70 10.32 15.65 -35.06
C ALA A 70 9.84 14.56 -36.05
N LYS A 71 9.66 13.31 -35.59
CA LYS A 71 9.11 12.19 -36.36
C LYS A 71 7.58 12.06 -36.35
N ARG A 72 6.87 12.68 -35.41
CA ARG A 72 5.40 12.59 -35.30
C ARG A 72 4.77 13.98 -35.44
N GLN A 73 4.06 14.17 -36.56
CA GLN A 73 3.34 15.40 -36.90
C GLN A 73 2.16 15.71 -35.95
N VAL A 74 1.73 14.74 -35.14
CA VAL A 74 0.62 14.86 -34.19
C VAL A 74 1.16 14.90 -32.75
N ALA A 75 0.68 15.85 -31.95
CA ALA A 75 0.96 15.87 -30.51
C ALA A 75 0.35 14.62 -29.86
N SER A 76 1.19 13.74 -29.33
CA SER A 76 0.73 12.54 -28.62
C SER A 76 0.31 12.92 -27.20
N ARG A 77 -0.82 12.41 -26.76
CA ARG A 77 -1.32 12.58 -25.41
C ARG A 77 -0.98 11.35 -24.58
N LEU A 78 -0.50 11.55 -23.36
CA LEU A 78 -0.34 10.51 -22.36
C LEU A 78 -1.47 10.63 -21.35
N VAL A 79 -2.26 9.57 -21.20
CA VAL A 79 -3.31 9.46 -20.19
C VAL A 79 -2.83 8.45 -19.14
N THR A 80 -2.84 8.86 -17.88
CA THR A 80 -2.40 8.03 -16.75
C THR A 80 -3.59 7.76 -15.83
N VAL A 81 -3.73 6.50 -15.41
CA VAL A 81 -4.76 6.04 -14.47
C VAL A 81 -4.04 5.43 -13.27
N GLU A 82 -4.26 5.99 -12.08
CA GLU A 82 -3.56 5.61 -10.84
C GLU A 82 -4.58 5.29 -9.73
N TRP A 83 -4.31 4.23 -8.95
CA TRP A 83 -5.10 3.77 -7.80
C TRP A 83 -4.35 3.99 -6.48
#